data_AF-A0A937XJ21-F1
#
_entry.id   AF-A0A937XJ21-F1
#
_cell.length_a   1.000
_cell.length_b   1.000
_cell.length_c   1.000
_cell.angle_alpha   90.00
_cell.angle_beta   90.00
_cell.angle_gamma   90.00
#
_symmetry.space_group_name_H-M   'P 1'
#
loop_
_entity.id
_entity.type
_entity.pdbx_description
1 polymer ?
#
loop_
_entity_poly.entity_id
_entity_poly.type
_entity_poly.pdbx_seq_one_letter_code
_entity_poly.pdbx_strand_id
1 'polypeptide(L)'
;MKLALFSDLHANLHAFDTCLAHARDQGASSFAVLGDLVGYGAYPGAIVDRCMALEQQGAIVLRGNHESMALRPSGAGNTMGGITAQWTHEALSATQRQWLSRLKLEAKLGSAWLVHATALEPASWHYVTDASMAAFSLRGVNHDRNIRWVFCGHVHEQALYVEISRDKLICHHPLAGEI
;
A
#
# COMPACT_ATOMS: atom_id res chain seq x y z
N MET A 1 -6.14 20.41 -3.14
CA MET A 1 -5.53 19.19 -3.71
C MET A 1 -6.19 18.00 -3.04
N LYS A 2 -6.72 17.05 -3.80
CA LYS A 2 -7.39 15.85 -3.25
C LYS A 2 -6.56 14.63 -3.62
N LEU A 3 -6.11 13.88 -2.62
CA LEU A 3 -5.32 12.66 -2.77
C LEU A 3 -6.24 11.44 -2.76
N ALA A 4 -6.08 10.56 -3.74
CA ALA A 4 -6.65 9.22 -3.69
C ALA A 4 -5.57 8.21 -3.28
N LEU A 5 -5.90 7.39 -2.29
CA LEU A 5 -5.06 6.32 -1.78
C LEU A 5 -5.62 4.97 -2.22
N PHE A 6 -4.77 4.12 -2.74
CA PHE A 6 -5.09 2.73 -3.07
C PHE A 6 -4.09 1.80 -2.37
N SER A 7 -4.51 0.62 -1.99
CA SER A 7 -3.63 -0.42 -1.46
C SER A 7 -4.26 -1.78 -1.74
N ASP A 8 -3.46 -2.85 -1.63
CA ASP A 8 -3.93 -4.23 -1.69
C ASP A 8 -4.73 -4.53 -2.97
N LEU A 9 -4.20 -4.05 -4.12
CA LEU A 9 -4.83 -4.20 -5.43
C LEU A 9 -4.92 -5.67 -5.85
N HIS A 10 -3.91 -6.47 -5.48
CA HIS A 10 -3.85 -7.91 -5.67
C HIS A 10 -4.24 -8.37 -7.07
N ALA A 11 -3.63 -7.76 -8.09
CA ALA A 11 -3.85 -8.10 -9.48
C ALA A 11 -5.34 -8.07 -9.91
N ASN A 12 -6.20 -7.31 -9.20
CA ASN A 12 -7.60 -7.12 -9.51
C ASN A 12 -7.79 -5.87 -10.37
N LEU A 13 -7.56 -6.03 -11.68
CA LEU A 13 -7.63 -4.94 -12.65
C LEU A 13 -8.98 -4.22 -12.65
N HIS A 14 -10.09 -4.97 -12.60
CA HIS A 14 -11.43 -4.39 -12.68
C HIS A 14 -11.77 -3.55 -11.43
N ALA A 15 -11.40 -4.03 -10.24
CA ALA A 15 -11.57 -3.24 -9.02
C ALA A 15 -10.71 -1.97 -9.06
N PHE A 16 -9.44 -2.08 -9.45
CA PHE A 16 -8.56 -0.92 -9.51
C PHE A 16 -9.04 0.13 -10.51
N ASP A 17 -9.43 -0.28 -11.71
CA ASP A 17 -9.92 0.62 -12.74
C ASP A 17 -11.21 1.34 -12.31
N THR A 18 -12.11 0.62 -11.64
CA THR A 18 -13.36 1.18 -11.10
C THR A 18 -13.06 2.22 -10.02
N CYS A 19 -12.21 1.88 -9.05
CA CYS A 19 -11.82 2.79 -7.96
C CYS A 19 -11.06 4.02 -8.48
N LEU A 20 -10.19 3.84 -9.47
CA LEU A 20 -9.43 4.93 -10.09
C LEU A 20 -10.32 5.89 -10.87
N ALA A 21 -11.29 5.38 -11.62
CA ALA A 21 -12.30 6.20 -12.28
C ALA A 21 -13.13 6.99 -11.26
N HIS A 22 -13.64 6.30 -10.23
CA HIS A 22 -14.38 6.96 -9.15
C HIS A 22 -13.57 8.07 -8.46
N ALA A 23 -12.30 7.82 -8.15
CA ALA A 23 -11.43 8.83 -7.55
C ALA A 23 -11.28 10.09 -8.42
N ARG A 24 -11.15 9.90 -9.74
CA ARG A 24 -11.08 11.01 -10.71
C ARG A 24 -12.40 11.78 -10.76
N ASP A 25 -13.54 11.10 -10.79
CA ASP A 25 -14.86 11.73 -10.76
C ASP A 25 -15.09 12.52 -9.46
N GLN A 26 -14.49 12.08 -8.36
CA GLN A 26 -14.47 12.78 -7.07
C GLN A 26 -13.48 13.95 -7.01
N GLY A 27 -12.80 14.28 -8.12
CA GLY A 27 -11.86 15.40 -8.22
C GLY A 27 -10.47 15.13 -7.63
N ALA A 28 -10.07 13.86 -7.46
CA ALA A 28 -8.71 13.53 -7.07
C ALA A 28 -7.71 13.99 -8.14
N SER A 29 -6.71 14.76 -7.70
CA SER A 29 -5.66 15.34 -8.54
C SER A 29 -4.27 14.77 -8.24
N SER A 30 -4.19 13.88 -7.25
CA SER A 30 -2.96 13.25 -6.80
C SER A 30 -3.29 11.82 -6.37
N PHE A 31 -2.37 10.89 -6.58
CA PHE A 31 -2.61 9.47 -6.39
C PHE A 31 -1.43 8.82 -5.65
N ALA A 32 -1.72 7.89 -4.75
CA ALA A 32 -0.72 7.00 -4.20
C ALA A 32 -1.24 5.55 -4.13
N VAL A 33 -0.37 4.59 -4.45
CA VAL A 33 -0.60 3.14 -4.32
C VAL A 33 0.37 2.61 -3.27
N LEU A 34 -0.14 2.05 -2.19
CA LEU A 34 0.65 1.74 -0.98
C LEU A 34 1.34 0.38 -1.00
N GLY A 35 1.07 -0.47 -2.00
CA GLY A 35 1.69 -1.78 -2.14
C GLY A 35 0.68 -2.87 -2.49
N ASP A 36 1.19 -4.09 -2.62
CA ASP A 36 0.45 -5.29 -3.01
C ASP A 36 -0.34 -5.07 -4.30
N LEU A 37 0.39 -4.63 -5.32
CA LEU A 37 -0.06 -4.49 -6.69
C LEU A 37 -0.39 -5.87 -7.28
N VAL A 38 0.42 -6.87 -6.93
CA VAL A 38 0.35 -8.23 -7.48
C VAL A 38 -0.03 -9.28 -6.42
N GLY A 39 -0.06 -10.55 -6.84
CA GLY A 39 -0.49 -11.67 -6.01
C GLY A 39 -2.00 -11.85 -5.98
N TYR A 40 -2.44 -13.06 -5.66
CA TYR A 40 -3.84 -13.54 -5.69
C TYR A 40 -4.56 -13.45 -7.05
N GLY A 41 -4.75 -12.25 -7.59
CA GLY A 41 -5.54 -12.02 -8.81
C GLY A 41 -4.82 -12.37 -10.12
N ALA A 42 -5.60 -12.34 -11.21
CA ALA A 42 -5.18 -12.87 -12.50
C ALA A 42 -4.47 -11.86 -13.43
N TYR A 43 -4.41 -10.58 -13.07
CA TYR A 43 -3.91 -9.51 -13.96
C TYR A 43 -2.67 -8.76 -13.41
N PRO A 44 -1.60 -9.44 -12.95
CA PRO A 44 -0.46 -8.77 -12.34
C PRO A 44 0.26 -7.82 -13.32
N GLY A 45 0.47 -8.25 -14.57
CA GLY A 45 1.12 -7.41 -15.59
C GLY A 45 0.34 -6.12 -15.89
N ALA A 46 -0.97 -6.22 -16.07
CA ALA A 46 -1.81 -5.05 -16.38
C ALA A 46 -1.87 -4.05 -15.22
N ILE A 47 -1.93 -4.52 -13.96
CA ILE A 47 -1.82 -3.63 -12.79
C ILE A 47 -0.46 -2.93 -12.76
N VAL A 48 0.63 -3.66 -12.99
CA VAL A 48 1.98 -3.06 -13.02
C VAL A 48 2.08 -1.99 -14.09
N ASP A 49 1.61 -2.26 -15.32
CA ASP A 49 1.63 -1.28 -16.41
C ASP A 49 0.80 -0.03 -16.07
N ARG A 50 -0.37 -0.21 -15.43
CA ARG A 50 -1.20 0.91 -14.96
C ARG A 50 -0.49 1.73 -13.89
N CYS A 51 0.18 1.09 -12.94
CA CYS A 51 0.91 1.79 -11.88
C CYS A 51 2.16 2.50 -12.41
N MET A 52 2.88 1.92 -13.36
CA MET A 52 3.98 2.58 -14.07
C MET A 52 3.49 3.86 -14.78
N ALA A 53 2.35 3.80 -15.46
CA ALA A 53 1.77 4.97 -16.12
C ALA A 53 1.32 6.06 -15.13
N LEU A 54 0.82 5.67 -13.94
CA LEU A 54 0.49 6.63 -12.88
C LEU A 54 1.75 7.26 -12.26
N GLU A 55 2.80 6.48 -12.03
CA GLU A 55 4.09 6.98 -11.52
C GLU A 55 4.67 8.04 -12.48
N GLN A 56 4.61 7.80 -13.80
CA GLN A 56 5.02 8.78 -14.81
C GLN A 56 4.22 10.09 -14.75
N GLN A 57 2.99 10.05 -14.23
CA GLN A 57 2.13 11.21 -13.99
C GLN A 57 2.34 11.84 -12.60
N GLY A 58 3.32 11.36 -11.83
CA GLY A 58 3.66 11.87 -10.51
C GLY A 58 2.97 11.17 -9.34
N ALA A 59 2.30 10.03 -9.57
CA ALA A 59 1.77 9.23 -8.47
C ALA A 59 2.90 8.59 -7.66
N ILE A 60 2.67 8.41 -6.36
CA ILE A 60 3.57 7.61 -5.51
C ILE A 60 3.14 6.15 -5.61
N VAL A 61 4.09 5.24 -5.88
CA VAL A 61 3.85 3.81 -5.83
C VAL A 61 4.85 3.18 -4.89
N LEU A 62 4.35 2.44 -3.90
CA LEU A 62 5.15 1.75 -2.90
C LEU A 62 5.13 0.25 -3.12
N ARG A 63 6.10 -0.41 -2.51
CA ARG A 63 6.26 -1.86 -2.49
C ARG A 63 5.53 -2.45 -1.29
N GLY A 64 4.75 -3.49 -1.53
CA GLY A 64 4.24 -4.41 -0.52
C GLY A 64 5.00 -5.75 -0.44
N ASN A 65 4.49 -6.64 0.41
CA ASN A 65 5.06 -7.97 0.61
C ASN A 65 4.86 -8.87 -0.62
N HIS A 66 3.77 -8.71 -1.38
CA HIS A 66 3.52 -9.52 -2.57
C HIS A 66 4.49 -9.22 -3.72
N GLU A 67 4.92 -7.98 -3.87
CA GLU A 67 6.02 -7.65 -4.78
C GLU A 67 7.32 -8.34 -4.35
N SER A 68 7.60 -8.35 -3.04
CA SER A 68 8.81 -9.01 -2.50
C SER A 68 8.80 -10.52 -2.75
N MET A 69 7.64 -11.17 -2.57
CA MET A 69 7.44 -12.59 -2.87
C MET A 69 7.53 -12.87 -4.37
N ALA A 70 6.90 -12.05 -5.23
CA ALA A 70 6.98 -12.21 -6.68
C ALA A 70 8.40 -11.99 -7.23
N LEU A 71 9.21 -11.14 -6.61
CA LEU A 71 10.61 -10.95 -6.99
C LEU A 71 11.52 -12.11 -6.54
N ARG A 72 11.14 -12.84 -5.49
CA ARG A 72 11.89 -13.96 -4.91
C ARG A 72 10.96 -15.11 -4.51
N PRO A 73 10.34 -15.81 -5.49
CA PRO A 73 9.27 -16.76 -5.21
C PRO A 73 9.73 -17.98 -4.39
N SER A 74 10.98 -18.40 -4.53
CA SER A 74 11.56 -19.49 -3.71
C SER A 74 11.61 -19.17 -2.20
N GLY A 75 11.58 -17.90 -1.82
CA GLY A 75 11.56 -17.45 -0.43
C GLY A 75 10.16 -17.19 0.14
N ALA A 76 9.10 -17.34 -0.65
CA ALA A 76 7.73 -16.97 -0.24
C ALA A 76 7.08 -18.00 0.73
N GLY A 77 7.63 -19.21 0.79
CA GLY A 77 7.12 -20.30 1.62
C GLY A 77 5.72 -20.77 1.23
N ASN A 78 5.11 -21.63 2.06
CA ASN A 78 3.76 -22.17 1.83
C ASN A 78 2.67 -21.33 2.50
N THR A 79 2.85 -20.01 2.56
CA THR A 79 1.82 -19.09 3.06
C THR A 79 0.74 -18.89 2.00
N MET A 80 -0.46 -18.44 2.41
CA MET A 80 -1.53 -18.12 1.45
C MET A 80 -1.05 -17.11 0.38
N GLY A 81 -0.31 -16.08 0.81
CA GLY A 81 0.28 -15.11 -0.11
C GLY A 81 1.39 -15.69 -1.01
N GLY A 82 2.16 -16.66 -0.50
CA GLY A 82 3.27 -17.28 -1.20
C GLY A 82 2.87 -18.27 -2.30
N ILE A 83 1.70 -18.90 -2.18
CA ILE A 83 1.22 -19.92 -3.16
C ILE A 83 1.16 -19.36 -4.59
N THR A 84 0.80 -18.07 -4.74
CA THR A 84 0.71 -17.43 -6.07
C THR A 84 2.01 -16.75 -6.51
N ALA A 85 3.06 -16.75 -5.68
CA ALA A 85 4.28 -15.98 -5.93
C ALA A 85 5.03 -16.48 -7.18
N GLN A 86 5.16 -17.80 -7.36
CA GLN A 86 5.83 -18.38 -8.52
C GLN A 86 5.09 -18.06 -9.82
N TRP A 87 3.77 -18.27 -9.84
CA TRP A 87 2.96 -17.95 -11.01
C TRP A 87 3.00 -16.45 -11.33
N THR A 88 2.90 -15.60 -10.31
CA THR A 88 2.99 -14.14 -10.47
C THR A 88 4.35 -13.74 -11.04
N HIS A 89 5.44 -14.36 -10.55
CA HIS A 89 6.78 -14.12 -11.08
C HIS A 89 6.84 -14.42 -12.58
N GLU A 90 6.33 -15.56 -13.01
CA GLU A 90 6.34 -16.02 -14.40
C GLU A 90 5.44 -15.18 -15.32
N ALA A 91 4.30 -14.71 -14.79
CA ALA A 91 3.35 -13.87 -15.52
C ALA A 91 3.88 -12.44 -15.81
N LEU A 92 4.84 -11.96 -15.03
CA LEU A 92 5.44 -10.64 -15.21
C LEU A 92 6.56 -10.67 -16.27
N SER A 93 6.76 -9.56 -16.97
CA SER A 93 7.94 -9.38 -17.83
C SER A 93 9.19 -9.06 -17.01
N ALA A 94 10.37 -9.20 -17.62
CA ALA A 94 11.64 -8.80 -16.99
C ALA A 94 11.63 -7.30 -16.63
N THR A 95 11.09 -6.45 -17.50
CA THR A 95 10.97 -5.00 -17.27
C THR A 95 10.03 -4.70 -16.11
N GLN A 96 8.89 -5.39 -16.02
CA GLN A 96 7.95 -5.23 -14.91
C GLN A 96 8.58 -5.64 -13.57
N ARG A 97 9.25 -6.81 -13.52
CA ARG A 97 10.00 -7.23 -12.32
C ARG A 97 11.11 -6.23 -11.97
N GLN A 98 11.82 -5.70 -12.97
CA GLN A 98 12.85 -4.69 -12.74
C GLN A 98 12.29 -3.37 -12.20
N TRP A 99 11.08 -2.99 -12.62
CA TRP A 99 10.40 -1.82 -12.08
C TRP A 99 9.95 -2.06 -10.63
N LEU A 100 9.28 -3.20 -10.37
CA LEU A 100 8.89 -3.61 -9.01
C LEU A 100 10.09 -3.62 -8.05
N SER A 101 11.26 -4.04 -8.52
CA SER A 101 12.50 -4.10 -7.71
C SER A 101 13.09 -2.74 -7.32
N ARG A 102 12.57 -1.64 -7.86
CA ARG A 102 12.97 -0.26 -7.51
C ARG A 102 11.97 0.49 -6.62
N LEU A 103 10.75 -0.03 -6.50
CA LEU A 103 9.71 0.58 -5.65
C LEU A 103 10.22 0.75 -4.22
N LYS A 104 9.96 1.92 -3.65
CA LYS A 104 10.31 2.26 -2.26
C LYS A 104 9.32 1.62 -1.30
N LEU A 105 9.77 1.42 -0.06
CA LEU A 105 8.91 0.92 1.02
C LEU A 105 8.08 2.03 1.68
N GLU A 106 8.53 3.27 1.54
CA GLU A 106 7.93 4.43 2.20
C GLU A 106 8.10 5.71 1.36
N ALA A 107 7.21 6.67 1.58
CA ALA A 107 7.31 8.00 1.00
C ALA A 107 6.67 9.07 1.89
N LYS A 108 7.22 10.28 1.84
CA LYS A 108 6.64 11.47 2.46
C LYS A 108 5.91 12.31 1.42
N LEU A 109 4.66 12.69 1.70
CA LEU A 109 3.86 13.61 0.90
C LEU A 109 3.30 14.72 1.80
N GLY A 110 3.97 15.87 1.85
CA GLY A 110 3.61 16.96 2.76
C GLY A 110 3.69 16.52 4.23
N SER A 111 2.57 16.54 4.94
CA SER A 111 2.44 16.05 6.32
C SER A 111 2.00 14.60 6.43
N ALA A 112 1.94 13.85 5.31
CA ALA A 112 1.59 12.44 5.30
C ALA A 112 2.84 11.57 5.11
N TRP A 113 2.90 10.47 5.87
CA TRP A 113 3.84 9.37 5.67
C TRP A 113 3.09 8.17 5.11
N LEU A 114 3.58 7.62 4.02
CA LEU A 114 2.94 6.55 3.27
C LEU A 114 3.80 5.30 3.38
N VAL A 115 3.21 4.17 3.76
CA VAL A 115 3.85 2.85 3.86
C VAL A 115 2.87 1.76 3.45
N HIS A 116 3.36 0.56 3.13
CA HIS A 116 2.47 -0.60 2.96
C HIS A 116 1.95 -1.12 4.30
N ALA A 117 2.87 -1.41 5.23
CA ALA A 117 2.59 -2.04 6.51
C ALA A 117 2.79 -1.08 7.71
N THR A 118 4.00 -1.03 8.30
CA THR A 118 4.31 -0.12 9.42
C THR A 118 5.36 0.91 9.04
N ALA A 119 5.34 2.07 9.70
CA ALA A 119 6.35 3.11 9.48
C ALA A 119 7.66 2.89 10.27
N LEU A 120 7.64 2.09 11.34
CA LEU A 120 8.86 1.80 12.11
C LEU A 120 9.71 0.71 11.46
N GLU A 121 9.08 -0.35 10.96
CA GLU A 121 9.76 -1.49 10.35
C GLU A 121 9.04 -1.89 9.04
N PRO A 122 9.12 -1.06 7.99
CA PRO A 122 8.30 -1.25 6.79
C PRO A 122 8.59 -2.56 6.04
N ALA A 123 9.82 -3.09 6.16
CA ALA A 123 10.21 -4.36 5.55
C ALA A 123 9.83 -5.61 6.36
N SER A 124 9.34 -5.46 7.59
CA SER A 124 8.92 -6.57 8.46
C SER A 124 7.47 -6.99 8.22
N TRP A 125 6.70 -6.20 7.48
CA TRP A 125 5.30 -6.49 7.11
C TRP A 125 4.39 -6.78 8.33
N HIS A 126 4.58 -6.05 9.43
CA HIS A 126 3.70 -6.20 10.59
C HIS A 126 2.30 -5.68 10.27
N TYR A 127 1.27 -6.41 10.66
CA TYR A 127 -0.12 -5.99 10.53
C TYR A 127 -0.50 -4.94 11.59
N VAL A 128 -1.21 -3.88 11.18
CA VAL A 128 -1.74 -2.85 12.08
C VAL A 128 -3.21 -3.13 12.39
N THR A 129 -3.46 -4.12 13.23
CA THR A 129 -4.81 -4.61 13.57
C THR A 129 -5.40 -4.03 14.84
N ASP A 130 -4.60 -3.30 15.63
CA ASP A 130 -5.03 -2.73 16.89
C ASP A 130 -4.26 -1.44 17.24
N ALA A 131 -4.68 -0.79 18.34
CA ALA A 131 -4.08 0.45 18.83
C ALA A 131 -2.61 0.29 19.25
N SER A 132 -2.20 -0.89 19.72
CA SER A 132 -0.81 -1.15 20.10
C SER A 132 0.09 -1.20 18.87
N MET A 133 -0.35 -1.89 17.81
CA MET A 133 0.36 -1.92 16.54
C MET A 133 0.34 -0.57 15.82
N ALA A 134 -0.74 0.21 15.95
CA ALA A 134 -0.78 1.58 15.46
C ALA A 134 0.25 2.46 16.18
N ALA A 135 0.34 2.39 17.52
CA ALA A 135 1.35 3.08 18.31
C ALA A 135 2.78 2.66 17.92
N PHE A 136 3.00 1.36 17.72
CA PHE A 136 4.27 0.83 17.23
C PHE A 136 4.66 1.44 15.89
N SER A 137 3.73 1.49 14.93
CA SER A 137 3.95 2.10 13.61
C SER A 137 4.32 3.58 13.72
N LEU A 138 3.58 4.37 14.51
CA LEU A 138 3.80 5.82 14.65
C LEU A 138 5.19 6.19 15.20
N ARG A 139 5.85 5.30 15.95
CA ARG A 139 7.23 5.54 16.41
C ARG A 139 8.22 5.76 15.27
N GLY A 140 7.96 5.19 14.09
CA GLY A 140 8.79 5.36 12.89
C GLY A 140 8.90 6.81 12.43
N VAL A 141 7.89 7.64 12.70
CA VAL A 141 7.83 9.03 12.24
C VAL A 141 8.05 10.07 13.35
N ASN A 142 8.30 9.65 14.60
CA ASN A 142 8.50 10.55 15.74
C ASN A 142 9.66 11.54 15.57
N HIS A 143 10.61 11.24 14.68
CA HIS A 143 11.74 12.11 14.37
C HIS A 143 11.33 13.35 13.56
N ASP A 144 10.17 13.33 12.89
CA ASP A 144 9.68 14.43 12.05
C ASP A 144 8.33 14.96 12.55
N ARG A 145 8.38 16.07 13.27
CA ARG A 145 7.20 16.74 13.84
C ARG A 145 6.23 17.33 12.80
N ASN A 146 6.59 17.34 11.52
CA ASN A 146 5.70 17.83 10.46
C ASN A 146 4.74 16.75 9.97
N ILE A 147 4.97 15.48 10.32
CA ILE A 147 4.07 14.39 9.98
C ILE A 147 2.86 14.43 10.91
N ARG A 148 1.66 14.41 10.29
CA ARG A 148 0.36 14.40 10.97
C ARG A 148 -0.45 13.16 10.66
N TRP A 149 -0.16 12.49 9.55
CA TRP A 149 -0.89 11.32 9.10
C TRP A 149 0.09 10.22 8.70
N VAL A 150 -0.23 8.99 9.08
CA VAL A 150 0.43 7.79 8.57
C VAL A 150 -0.65 6.95 7.88
N PHE A 151 -0.43 6.62 6.62
CA PHE A 151 -1.34 5.77 5.85
C PHE A 151 -0.65 4.44 5.56
N CYS A 152 -1.37 3.34 5.81
CA CYS A 152 -0.95 1.97 5.54
C CYS A 152 -2.10 1.16 4.94
N GLY A 153 -1.77 0.06 4.28
CA GLY A 153 -2.69 -1.00 3.87
C GLY A 153 -2.34 -2.30 4.57
N HIS A 154 -2.14 -3.37 3.80
CA HIS A 154 -1.71 -4.71 4.23
C HIS A 154 -2.76 -5.49 5.06
N VAL A 155 -3.55 -4.81 5.88
CA VAL A 155 -4.61 -5.41 6.71
C VAL A 155 -5.93 -5.60 5.97
N HIS A 156 -6.11 -4.97 4.80
CA HIS A 156 -7.32 -5.00 3.97
C HIS A 156 -8.60 -4.50 4.66
N GLU A 157 -8.46 -3.81 5.79
CA GLU A 157 -9.55 -3.28 6.59
C GLU A 157 -9.41 -1.76 6.76
N GLN A 158 -10.53 -1.05 6.66
CA GLN A 158 -10.56 0.39 6.89
C GLN A 158 -10.63 0.67 8.40
N ALA A 159 -9.64 1.40 8.90
CA ALA A 159 -9.58 1.87 10.28
C ALA A 159 -8.88 3.23 10.36
N LEU A 160 -9.29 4.03 11.34
CA LEU A 160 -8.65 5.28 11.71
C LEU A 160 -8.24 5.20 13.18
N TYR A 161 -6.94 5.26 13.44
CA TYR A 161 -6.40 5.36 14.78
C TYR A 161 -6.01 6.81 15.09
N VAL A 162 -6.52 7.34 16.20
CA VAL A 162 -6.26 8.73 16.63
C VAL A 162 -5.54 8.71 17.97
N GLU A 163 -4.36 9.33 18.03
CA GLU A 163 -3.65 9.57 19.28
C GLU A 163 -4.32 10.72 20.05
N ILE A 164 -4.97 10.39 21.18
CA ILE A 164 -5.67 11.37 22.04
C ILE A 164 -4.80 11.86 23.19
N SER A 165 -3.78 11.10 23.55
CA SER A 165 -2.71 11.44 24.47
C SER A 165 -1.53 10.53 24.19
N ARG A 166 -0.33 10.88 24.66
CA ARG A 166 0.89 10.11 24.43
C ARG A 166 0.68 8.61 24.63
N ASP A 167 0.97 7.82 23.59
CA ASP A 167 0.84 6.36 23.54
C ASP A 167 -0.59 5.81 23.76
N LYS A 168 -1.62 6.65 23.69
CA LYS A 168 -3.03 6.26 23.81
C LYS A 168 -3.77 6.56 22.50
N LEU A 169 -4.09 5.50 21.77
CA LEU A 169 -4.89 5.57 20.55
C LEU A 169 -6.29 5.02 20.75
N ILE A 170 -7.25 5.64 20.06
CA ILE A 170 -8.60 5.13 19.88
C ILE A 170 -8.79 4.71 18.42
N CYS A 171 -9.55 3.65 18.17
CA CYS A 171 -9.88 3.18 16.83
C CYS A 171 -11.30 3.65 16.44
N HIS A 172 -11.44 4.11 15.21
CA HIS A 172 -12.71 4.39 14.56
C HIS A 172 -12.79 3.63 13.24
N HIS A 173 -13.92 2.99 12.98
CA HIS A 173 -14.19 2.31 11.72
C HIS A 173 -15.10 3.21 10.86
N PRO A 174 -14.56 3.87 9.84
CA PRO A 174 -15.35 4.79 9.03
C PRO A 174 -16.41 4.04 8.24
N LEU A 175 -17.60 4.62 8.12
CA LEU A 175 -18.65 4.17 7.21
C LEU A 175 -18.51 4.92 5.88
N ALA A 176 -18.67 4.20 4.77
CA ALA A 176 -18.59 4.80 3.45
C ALA A 176 -19.67 5.88 3.27
N GLY A 177 -19.25 7.10 2.92
CA GLY A 177 -20.16 8.23 2.64
C GLY A 177 -20.54 9.09 3.85
N GLU A 178 -20.04 8.77 5.05
CA GLU A 178 -20.16 9.64 6.22
C GLU A 178 -18.92 10.56 6.30
N ILE A 179 -19.14 11.87 6.51
CA ILE A 179 -18.12 12.91 6.70
C ILE A 179 -18.00 13.21 8.18
#